data_AF-A0A7W0UXM6-F1
#
_entry.id   AF-A0A7W0UXM6-F1
#
_cell.length_a   1.000
_cell.length_b   1.000
_cell.length_c   1.000
_cell.angle_alpha   90.00
_cell.angle_beta   90.00
_cell.angle_gamma   90.00
#
_symmetry.space_group_name_H-M   'P 1'
#
loop_
_entity.id
_entity.type
_entity.pdbx_description
1 polymer ?
#
loop_
_entity_poly.entity_id
_entity_poly.type
_entity_poly.pdbx_seq_one_letter_code
_entity_poly.pdbx_strand_id
1 'polypeptide(L)' 'MDTQIRRAQPEDSAPLTQIAHVAKRHWGYPERWISLWKDVLTITPQFILNNEVYVAIISDEIAGFYALML' A
#
# COMPACT_ATOMS: atom_id res chain seq x y z
N MET A 1 -15.84 12.89 -10.13
CA MET A 1 -14.57 12.49 -9.51
C MET A 1 -14.04 11.36 -10.35
N ASP A 2 -12.98 11.60 -11.12
CA ASP A 2 -12.38 10.54 -11.91
C ASP A 2 -11.59 9.62 -10.98
N THR A 3 -11.87 8.33 -11.06
CA THR A 3 -11.16 7.29 -10.31
C THR A 3 -10.54 6.35 -11.32
N GLN A 4 -9.23 6.23 -11.27
CA GLN A 4 -8.48 5.35 -12.15
C GLN A 4 -7.81 4.25 -11.33
N ILE A 5 -7.82 3.02 -11.85
CA ILE A 5 -6.98 1.94 -11.34
C ILE A 5 -5.84 1.73 -12.34
N ARG A 6 -4.60 1.66 -11.85
CA ARG A 6 -3.43 1.33 -12.66
C ARG A 6 -2.52 0.34 -11.95
N ARG A 7 -1.67 -0.35 -12.70
CA ARG A 7 -0.60 -1.15 -12.13
C ARG A 7 0.34 -0.24 -11.32
N ALA A 8 0.75 -0.70 -10.15
CA ALA A 8 1.73 -0.02 -9.33
C ALA A 8 3.10 -0.07 -10.00
N GLN A 9 3.89 0.98 -9.80
CA GLN A 9 5.28 1.07 -10.23
C GLN A 9 6.20 0.98 -9.01
N PRO A 10 7.47 0.59 -9.17
CA PRO A 10 8.42 0.47 -8.06
C PRO A 10 8.52 1.73 -7.18
N GLU A 11 8.41 2.92 -7.78
CA GLU A 11 8.38 4.23 -7.12
C GLU A 11 7.16 4.45 -6.20
N ASP A 12 6.06 3.71 -6.39
CA ASP A 12 4.90 3.77 -5.51
C ASP A 12 5.16 3.08 -4.16
N SER A 13 6.25 2.32 -3.99
CA SER A 13 6.54 1.55 -2.76
C SER A 13 6.45 2.37 -1.45
N ALA A 14 7.01 3.57 -1.43
CA ALA A 14 6.96 4.45 -0.27
C ALA A 14 5.53 4.91 0.09
N PRO A 15 4.73 5.51 -0.82
CA PRO A 15 3.35 5.88 -0.51
C PRO A 15 2.47 4.67 -0.16
N LEU A 16 2.68 3.51 -0.80
CA LEU A 16 1.93 2.28 -0.47
C LEU A 16 2.24 1.78 0.94
N THR A 17 3.50 1.85 1.37
CA THR A 17 3.90 1.55 2.75
C THR A 17 3.18 2.48 3.74
N GLN A 18 3.13 3.78 3.45
CA GLN A 18 2.42 4.73 4.32
C GLN A 18 0.93 4.42 4.40
N ILE A 19 0.28 4.14 3.26
CA ILE A 19 -1.14 3.76 3.22
C ILE A 19 -1.38 2.48 4.04
N ALA A 20 -0.54 1.44 3.90
CA ALA A 20 -0.69 0.21 4.67
C ALA A 20 -0.65 0.48 6.19
N HIS A 21 0.30 1.29 6.64
CA HIS A 21 0.43 1.67 8.04
C HIS A 21 -0.74 2.53 8.54
N VAL A 22 -1.13 3.57 7.80
CA VAL A 22 -2.26 4.45 8.16
C VAL A 22 -3.56 3.68 8.19
N ALA A 23 -3.80 2.83 7.20
CA ALA A 23 -4.97 1.96 7.15
C ALA A 23 -5.04 1.11 8.41
N LYS A 24 -3.99 0.34 8.75
CA LYS A 24 -4.01 -0.51 9.96
C LYS A 24 -4.21 0.28 11.26
N ARG A 25 -3.63 1.48 11.39
CA ARG A 25 -3.90 2.34 12.56
C ARG A 25 -5.34 2.82 12.63
N HIS A 26 -5.99 3.07 11.49
CA HIS A 26 -7.39 3.46 11.42
C HIS A 26 -8.33 2.39 12.01
N TRP A 27 -7.98 1.10 11.92
CA TRP A 27 -8.73 0.00 12.55
C TRP A 27 -8.59 -0.06 14.07
N GLY A 28 -7.75 0.80 14.68
CA GLY A 28 -7.58 0.85 16.14
C GLY A 28 -6.69 -0.25 16.71
N TYR A 29 -5.84 -0.89 15.90
CA TYR A 29 -4.89 -1.87 16.43
C TYR A 29 -3.86 -1.21 17.35
N PRO A 30 -3.44 -1.88 18.44
CA PRO A 30 -2.41 -1.35 19.34
C PRO A 30 -1.10 -1.05 18.61
N GLU A 31 -0.42 0.06 18.95
CA GLU A 31 0.83 0.47 18.29
C GLU A 31 1.93 -0.60 18.39
N ARG A 32 1.93 -1.40 19.47
CA ARG A 32 2.83 -2.56 19.60
C ARG A 32 2.64 -3.57 18.46
N TRP A 33 1.42 -3.78 17.98
CA TRP A 33 1.15 -4.70 16.88
C TRP A 33 1.56 -4.09 15.55
N ILE A 34 1.29 -2.79 15.35
CA ILE A 34 1.77 -2.08 14.15
C ILE A 34 3.30 -2.13 14.06
N SER A 35 3.99 -2.01 15.19
CA SER A 35 5.45 -2.14 15.28
C SER A 35 5.93 -3.55 14.93
N LEU A 36 5.25 -4.60 15.44
CA LEU A 36 5.54 -5.99 15.09
C LEU A 36 5.26 -6.29 13.61
N TRP A 37 4.32 -5.58 13.00
CA TRP A 37 3.96 -5.75 11.60
C TRP A 37 4.72 -4.82 10.65
N LYS A 38 5.68 -4.03 11.15
CA LYS A 38 6.38 -3.03 10.34
C LYS A 38 6.93 -3.62 9.04
N ASP A 39 7.59 -4.77 9.13
CA ASP A 39 8.22 -5.39 7.97
C ASP A 39 7.18 -5.92 6.97
N VAL A 40 6.08 -6.52 7.45
CA VAL A 40 5.01 -7.04 6.57
C VAL A 40 4.11 -5.93 6.00
N LEU A 41 4.09 -4.75 6.61
CA LEU A 41 3.41 -3.56 6.09
C LEU A 41 4.32 -2.72 5.17
N THR A 42 5.61 -3.06 5.09
CA THR A 42 6.56 -2.39 4.21
C THR A 42 6.47 -2.95 2.81
N ILE A 43 5.95 -2.14 1.89
CA ILE A 43 5.91 -2.46 0.46
C ILE A 43 7.25 -2.06 -0.15
N THR A 44 7.94 -3.00 -0.78
CA THR A 44 9.23 -2.75 -1.42
C THR A 44 9.09 -2.63 -2.95
N PRO A 45 10.02 -1.94 -3.62
CA PRO A 45 10.08 -1.94 -5.09
C PRO A 45 10.07 -3.35 -5.68
N GLN A 46 10.82 -4.28 -5.09
CA GLN A 46 10.90 -5.67 -5.52
C GLN A 46 9.57 -6.42 -5.33
N PHE A 47 8.85 -6.14 -4.24
CA PHE A 47 7.52 -6.71 -4.02
C PHE A 47 6.54 -6.28 -5.12
N ILE A 48 6.58 -5.02 -5.55
CA ILE A 48 5.74 -4.51 -6.65
C ILE A 48 6.09 -5.19 -7.98
N LEU A 49 7.38 -5.36 -8.28
CA LEU A 49 7.82 -6.01 -9.52
C LEU A 49 7.41 -7.50 -9.58
N ASN A 50 7.42 -8.18 -8.43
CA ASN A 50 7.22 -9.62 -8.37
C ASN A 50 5.75 -10.04 -8.19
N ASN A 51 4.83 -9.11 -7.96
CA ASN A 51 3.43 -9.41 -7.65
C ASN A 51 2.47 -8.56 -8.49
N GLU A 52 1.19 -8.95 -8.50
CA GLU A 52 0.13 -8.15 -9.12
C GLU A 52 -0.35 -7.10 -8.11
N VAL A 53 0.27 -5.91 -8.19
CA VAL A 53 -0.03 -4.76 -7.33
C VAL A 53 -0.68 -3.66 -8.15
N TYR A 54 -1.82 -3.15 -7.69
CA TYR A 54 -2.57 -2.08 -8.37
C TYR A 54 -2.93 -0.99 -7.37
N VAL A 55 -2.93 0.25 -7.86
CA VAL A 55 -3.28 1.44 -7.08
C VAL A 55 -4.56 2.07 -7.62
N ALA A 56 -5.35 2.63 -6.72
CA ALA A 56 -6.46 3.52 -7.06
C ALA A 56 -6.01 4.98 -6.95
N ILE A 57 -6.25 5.76 -7.99
CA ILE A 57 -5.95 7.18 -8.06
C ILE A 57 -7.26 7.97 -8.00
N ILE A 58 -7.31 8.95 -7.11
CA ILE A 58 -8.41 9.93 -6.98
C ILE A 58 -7.77 11.30 -6.89
N SER A 59 -8.16 12.23 -7.77
CA SER A 59 -7.62 13.60 -7.80
C SER A 59 -6.09 13.64 -7.85
N ASP A 60 -5.49 12.82 -8.72
CA ASP A 60 -4.04 12.67 -8.92
C ASP A 60 -3.23 12.10 -7.73
N GLU A 61 -3.91 11.68 -6.65
CA GLU A 61 -3.28 11.03 -5.49
C GLU A 61 -3.62 9.55 -5.39
N ILE A 62 -2.68 8.76 -4.89
CA ILE A 62 -2.92 7.35 -4.58
C ILE A 62 -3.79 7.26 -3.33
N ALA A 63 -5.04 6.83 -3.50
CA ALA A 63 -6.02 6.72 -2.44
C ALA A 63 -6.01 5.33 -1.76
N GLY A 64 -5.47 4.32 -2.44
CA GLY A 64 -5.43 2.95 -1.93
C GLY A 64 -4.76 1.99 -2.91
N PHE A 65 -4.59 0.75 -2.48
CA PHE A 65 -4.00 -0.30 -3.31
C PHE A 65 -4.45 -1.69 -2.87
N TYR A 66 -4.21 -2.66 -3.75
CA TYR A 66 -4.23 -4.07 -3.40
C TYR A 66 -3.00 -4.77 -3.99
N ALA A 67 -2.64 -5.90 -3.39
CA ALA A 67 -1.62 -6.81 -3.90
C ALA A 67 -2.20 -8.23 -3.90
N LEU A 68 -2.03 -8.94 -5.02
CA LEU A 68 -2.31 -10.36 -5.13
C LEU A 68 -0.99 -11.13 -5.13
N MET A 69 -0.84 -12.03 -4.16
CA MET A 69 0.27 -12.97 -4.03
C MET A 69 -0.23 -14.35 -4.42
N LEU A 70 0.45 -15.02 -5.34
CA LEU A 70 0.14 -16.39 -5.79
C LEU A 70 0.87 -17.44 -4.94
#